data_AF-A0A1G6UKS4-F1
#
_entry.id   AF-A0A1G6UKS4-F1
#
_cell.length_a   1.000
_cell.length_b   1.000
_cell.length_c   1.000
_cell.angle_alpha   90.00
_cell.angle_beta   90.00
_cell.angle_gamma   90.00
#
_symmetry.space_group_name_H-M   'P 1'
#
loop_
_entity.id
_entity.type
_entity.pdbx_description
1 polymer ?
#
loop_
_entity_poly.entity_id
_entity_poly.type
_entity_poly.pdbx_seq_one_letter_code
_entity_poly.pdbx_strand_id
1 'polypeptide(L)'
;MMNDVDLPREFTSIIGAEKVDFSVKTSRSKSIKESFSLIRWGVGLTGFVGLIGFVVLQPLFQTTDLNAEISNIPKATFFDIGWMVFPAIIIGIFLLAGFGMLVWGIYSLFQGGGYFVATSTRLIHYFKGNVKTYRWEQFAGVAELNINRGDLALELRTGVPTKGRDGSSTFIPEVIYISGVRNAADIEFICRKRINENNPPLADN
;
A
#
# COMPACT_ATOMS: atom_id res chain seq x y z
N MET A 1 6.10 30.22 -8.09
CA MET A 1 5.13 29.58 -7.18
C MET A 1 4.31 28.64 -8.03
N MET A 2 4.35 27.34 -7.74
CA MET A 2 3.57 26.36 -8.49
C MET A 2 2.38 25.92 -7.63
N ASN A 3 1.27 26.62 -7.80
CA ASN A 3 0.02 26.33 -7.09
C ASN A 3 -0.95 25.67 -8.08
N ASP A 4 -0.94 24.35 -8.12
CA ASP A 4 -1.77 23.59 -9.08
C ASP A 4 -3.12 23.18 -8.47
N VAL A 5 -3.40 23.53 -7.19
CA VAL A 5 -4.56 22.98 -6.46
C VAL A 5 -5.11 23.94 -5.40
N ASP A 6 -6.44 24.05 -5.36
CA ASP A 6 -7.16 24.66 -4.24
C ASP A 6 -7.04 23.80 -2.98
N LEU A 7 -6.44 24.38 -1.94
CA LEU A 7 -6.21 23.72 -0.67
C LEU A 7 -7.47 23.81 0.21
N PRO A 8 -7.81 22.77 0.99
CA PRO A 8 -8.88 22.84 1.98
C PRO A 8 -8.64 23.98 2.99
N ARG A 9 -9.71 24.69 3.42
CA ARG A 9 -9.61 25.85 4.33
C ARG A 9 -8.88 25.51 5.64
N GLU A 10 -9.14 24.34 6.19
CA GLU A 10 -8.48 23.82 7.39
C GLU A 10 -6.97 23.65 7.19
N PHE A 11 -6.56 23.30 5.97
CA PHE A 11 -5.16 23.10 5.64
C PHE A 11 -4.44 24.45 5.44
N THR A 12 -5.11 25.45 4.86
CA THR A 12 -4.56 26.80 4.76
C THR A 12 -4.27 27.44 6.11
N SER A 13 -5.08 27.17 7.15
CA SER A 13 -4.78 27.67 8.50
C SER A 13 -3.53 27.05 9.13
N ILE A 14 -3.14 25.84 8.72
CA ILE A 14 -1.98 25.13 9.29
C ILE A 14 -0.66 25.58 8.66
N ILE A 15 -0.70 25.98 7.38
CA ILE A 15 0.45 26.55 6.66
C ILE A 15 0.85 27.89 7.31
N GLY A 16 -0.12 28.66 7.80
CA GLY A 16 0.13 29.95 8.45
C GLY A 16 0.66 30.99 7.47
N ALA A 17 1.62 31.80 7.91
CA ALA A 17 2.26 32.86 7.11
C ALA A 17 3.52 32.39 6.35
N GLU A 18 3.79 31.08 6.31
CA GLU A 18 4.98 30.54 5.64
C GLU A 18 4.89 30.70 4.11
N LYS A 19 6.02 31.02 3.47
CA LYS A 19 6.08 31.09 2.01
C LYS A 19 5.94 29.68 1.43
N VAL A 20 4.88 29.47 0.65
CA VAL A 20 4.62 28.22 -0.07
C VAL A 20 5.45 28.17 -1.36
N ASP A 21 6.22 27.11 -1.54
CA ASP A 21 7.02 26.90 -2.75
C ASP A 21 6.21 26.15 -3.82
N PHE A 22 5.54 25.07 -3.40
CA PHE A 22 4.60 24.33 -4.22
C PHE A 22 3.44 23.76 -3.40
N SER A 23 2.32 23.55 -4.09
CA SER A 23 1.17 22.80 -3.58
C SER A 23 0.69 21.82 -4.64
N VAL A 24 0.64 20.54 -4.31
CA VAL A 24 0.24 19.48 -5.24
C VAL A 24 -0.69 18.47 -4.59
N LYS A 25 -1.59 17.90 -5.39
CA LYS A 25 -2.45 16.79 -5.00
C LYS A 25 -1.89 15.53 -5.63
N THR A 26 -1.58 14.54 -4.82
CA THR A 26 -1.12 13.24 -5.32
C THR A 26 -2.32 12.44 -5.80
N SER A 27 -2.13 11.71 -6.90
CA SER A 27 -3.18 10.84 -7.44
C SER A 27 -3.36 9.58 -6.60
N ARG A 28 -2.32 9.16 -5.86
CA ARG A 28 -2.26 7.91 -5.10
C ARG A 28 -1.64 8.11 -3.72
N SER A 29 -2.15 7.38 -2.73
CA SER A 29 -1.63 7.40 -1.35
C SER A 29 -0.40 6.51 -1.16
N LYS A 30 -0.22 5.49 -2.01
CA LYS A 30 0.88 4.52 -1.96
C LYS A 30 1.50 4.27 -3.32
N SER A 31 2.75 3.78 -3.30
CA SER A 31 3.42 3.34 -4.52
C SER A 31 2.73 2.10 -5.12
N ILE A 32 2.61 2.07 -6.45
CA ILE A 32 1.96 0.96 -7.19
C ILE A 32 2.59 -0.40 -6.83
N LYS A 33 3.90 -0.41 -6.51
CA LYS A 33 4.66 -1.64 -6.21
C LYS A 33 4.11 -2.36 -4.98
N GLU A 34 3.73 -1.63 -3.92
CA GLU A 34 3.17 -2.23 -2.71
C GLU A 34 1.81 -2.88 -2.97
N SER A 35 0.92 -2.17 -3.67
CA SER A 35 -0.40 -2.69 -4.03
C SER A 35 -0.32 -3.90 -4.96
N PHE A 36 0.62 -3.91 -5.92
CA PHE A 36 0.84 -5.07 -6.80
C PHE A 36 1.33 -6.30 -6.06
N SER A 37 2.16 -6.14 -5.02
CA SER A 37 2.61 -7.25 -4.19
C SER A 37 1.42 -7.95 -3.53
N LEU A 38 0.51 -7.15 -2.94
CA LEU A 38 -0.67 -7.66 -2.23
C LEU A 38 -1.66 -8.35 -3.19
N ILE A 39 -1.86 -7.80 -4.39
CA ILE A 39 -2.67 -8.42 -5.45
C ILE A 39 -2.06 -9.75 -5.90
N ARG A 40 -0.73 -9.79 -6.16
CA ARG A 40 -0.05 -11.03 -6.59
C ARG A 40 -0.21 -12.13 -5.56
N TRP A 41 -0.04 -11.81 -4.27
CA TRP A 41 -0.26 -12.74 -3.17
C TRP A 41 -1.72 -13.21 -3.10
N GLY A 42 -2.67 -12.28 -3.24
CA GLY A 42 -4.11 -12.62 -3.29
C GLY A 42 -4.46 -13.56 -4.44
N VAL A 43 -3.96 -13.30 -5.65
CA VAL A 43 -4.16 -14.15 -6.84
C VAL A 43 -3.53 -15.53 -6.61
N GLY A 44 -2.28 -15.56 -6.13
CA GLY A 44 -1.56 -16.81 -5.87
C GLY A 44 -2.27 -17.68 -4.83
N LEU A 45 -2.67 -17.10 -3.70
CA LEU A 45 -3.37 -17.81 -2.64
C LEU A 45 -4.75 -18.30 -3.11
N THR A 46 -5.55 -17.42 -3.72
CA THR A 46 -6.90 -17.77 -4.19
C THR A 46 -6.86 -18.82 -5.29
N GLY A 47 -5.93 -18.70 -6.25
CA GLY A 47 -5.78 -19.67 -7.33
C GLY A 47 -5.29 -21.03 -6.84
N PHE A 48 -4.29 -21.04 -5.95
CA PHE A 48 -3.75 -22.28 -5.39
C PHE A 48 -4.78 -23.02 -4.53
N VAL A 49 -5.43 -22.31 -3.60
CA VAL A 49 -6.47 -22.88 -2.74
C VAL A 49 -7.70 -23.27 -3.56
N GLY A 50 -8.04 -22.50 -4.59
CA GLY A 50 -9.13 -22.82 -5.51
C GLY A 50 -8.88 -24.11 -6.29
N LEU A 51 -7.65 -24.36 -6.73
CA LEU A 51 -7.29 -25.60 -7.42
C LEU A 51 -7.37 -26.81 -6.49
N ILE A 52 -6.85 -26.68 -5.26
CA ILE A 52 -6.97 -27.74 -4.24
C ILE A 52 -8.43 -27.99 -3.89
N GLY A 53 -9.20 -26.91 -3.67
CA GLY A 53 -10.64 -26.96 -3.44
C GLY A 53 -11.37 -27.67 -4.56
N PHE A 54 -11.04 -27.37 -5.81
CA PHE A 54 -11.62 -28.05 -6.95
C PHE A 54 -11.34 -29.56 -6.90
N VAL A 55 -10.08 -29.98 -6.74
CA VAL A 55 -9.73 -31.42 -6.69
C VAL A 55 -10.38 -32.14 -5.51
N VAL A 56 -10.36 -31.54 -4.32
CA VAL A 56 -10.87 -32.16 -3.08
C VAL A 56 -12.41 -32.19 -3.05
N LEU A 57 -13.07 -31.15 -3.57
CA LEU A 57 -14.54 -31.03 -3.57
C LEU A 57 -15.18 -31.57 -4.85
N GLN A 58 -14.42 -31.88 -5.89
CA GLN A 58 -14.94 -32.48 -7.14
C GLN A 58 -15.88 -33.67 -6.88
N PRO A 59 -15.59 -34.62 -5.95
CA PRO A 59 -16.48 -35.75 -5.69
C PRO A 59 -17.87 -35.32 -5.18
N LEU A 60 -17.99 -34.17 -4.51
CA LEU A 60 -19.27 -33.65 -4.01
C LEU A 60 -20.19 -33.16 -5.13
N PHE A 61 -19.64 -32.82 -6.30
CA PHE A 61 -20.42 -32.35 -7.46
C PHE A 61 -20.83 -33.48 -8.40
N GLN A 62 -20.19 -34.67 -8.29
CA GLN A 62 -20.52 -35.85 -9.09
C GLN A 62 -21.68 -36.67 -8.53
N THR A 63 -22.16 -36.41 -7.30
CA THR A 63 -23.28 -37.16 -6.69
C THR A 63 -24.67 -36.75 -7.17
N THR A 64 -24.75 -36.05 -8.31
CA THR A 64 -26.02 -35.64 -8.92
C THR A 64 -26.58 -36.71 -9.86
N ASP A 65 -26.52 -37.98 -9.47
CA ASP A 65 -27.43 -39.01 -9.99
C ASP A 65 -28.69 -39.00 -9.14
N LEU A 66 -29.52 -37.98 -9.39
CA LEU A 66 -30.80 -37.72 -8.74
C LEU A 66 -31.91 -38.71 -9.13
N ASN A 67 -31.55 -39.89 -9.67
CA ASN A 67 -32.47 -40.93 -10.13
C ASN A 67 -32.08 -42.34 -9.65
N ALA A 68 -31.53 -42.49 -8.44
CA ALA A 68 -31.51 -43.79 -7.76
C ALA A 68 -32.71 -43.91 -6.83
N GLU A 69 -33.90 -43.95 -7.43
CA GLU A 69 -35.07 -44.57 -6.83
C GLU A 69 -34.77 -46.08 -6.65
N ILE A 70 -35.27 -46.69 -5.57
CA ILE A 70 -35.31 -48.14 -5.31
C ILE A 70 -34.02 -48.77 -4.72
N SER A 71 -33.83 -48.64 -3.41
CA SER A 71 -33.52 -49.75 -2.46
C SER A 71 -32.92 -49.20 -1.16
N ASN A 72 -33.17 -49.92 -0.06
CA ASN A 72 -32.84 -49.61 1.33
C ASN A 72 -31.34 -49.36 1.62
N ILE A 73 -30.78 -48.23 1.18
CA ILE A 73 -29.46 -47.76 1.58
C ILE A 73 -29.64 -46.50 2.41
N PRO A 74 -29.01 -46.39 3.61
CA PRO A 74 -29.21 -45.24 4.49
C PRO A 74 -28.86 -43.97 3.72
N LYS A 75 -29.76 -42.99 3.73
CA LYS A 75 -29.45 -41.63 3.27
C LYS A 75 -28.18 -41.18 3.98
N ALA A 76 -27.11 -40.94 3.23
CA ALA A 76 -25.87 -40.41 3.77
C ALA A 76 -26.23 -39.16 4.59
N THR A 77 -26.12 -39.28 5.91
CA THR A 77 -26.51 -38.20 6.81
C THR A 77 -25.40 -37.18 6.78
N PHE A 78 -25.63 -35.91 7.14
CA PHE A 78 -24.59 -34.86 7.16
C PHE A 78 -23.30 -35.29 7.92
N PHE A 79 -23.43 -36.26 8.83
CA PHE A 79 -22.35 -36.90 9.58
C PHE A 79 -21.48 -37.92 8.78
N ASP A 80 -22.01 -38.58 7.73
CA ASP A 80 -21.22 -39.53 6.90
C ASP A 80 -20.22 -38.81 5.98
N ILE A 81 -20.51 -37.55 5.65
CA ILE A 81 -19.64 -36.65 4.87
C ILE A 81 -18.71 -35.85 5.79
N GLY A 82 -18.76 -36.08 7.11
CA GLY A 82 -18.11 -35.25 8.13
C GLY A 82 -16.60 -35.09 7.96
N TRP A 83 -15.92 -36.10 7.42
CA TRP A 83 -14.48 -36.04 7.14
C TRP A 83 -14.13 -35.05 6.02
N MET A 84 -15.06 -34.78 5.09
CA MET A 84 -14.92 -33.83 3.99
C MET A 84 -15.40 -32.41 4.36
N VAL A 85 -16.31 -32.30 5.33
CA VAL A 85 -16.82 -30.99 5.79
C VAL A 85 -15.70 -30.15 6.40
N PHE A 86 -14.83 -30.75 7.22
CA PHE A 86 -13.72 -30.05 7.85
C PHE A 86 -12.73 -29.41 6.84
N PRO A 87 -12.17 -30.15 5.86
CA PRO A 87 -11.31 -29.54 4.84
C PRO A 87 -12.06 -28.56 3.94
N ALA A 88 -13.35 -28.79 3.64
CA ALA A 88 -14.16 -27.83 2.88
C ALA A 88 -14.29 -26.47 3.58
N ILE A 89 -14.51 -26.47 4.90
CA ILE A 89 -14.58 -25.24 5.71
C ILE A 89 -13.24 -24.50 5.67
N ILE A 90 -12.12 -25.21 5.87
CA ILE A 90 -10.79 -24.61 5.82
C ILE A 90 -10.54 -23.95 4.45
N ILE A 91 -10.81 -24.68 3.37
CA ILE A 91 -10.67 -24.18 2.00
C ILE A 91 -11.53 -22.93 1.78
N GLY A 92 -12.78 -22.94 2.27
CA GLY A 92 -13.68 -21.79 2.22
C GLY A 92 -13.11 -20.56 2.95
N ILE A 93 -12.54 -20.73 4.14
CA ILE A 93 -11.91 -19.64 4.90
C ILE A 93 -10.72 -19.06 4.14
N PHE A 94 -9.85 -19.91 3.58
CA PHE A 94 -8.69 -19.45 2.82
C PHE A 94 -9.08 -18.74 1.52
N LEU A 95 -10.12 -19.21 0.83
CA LEU A 95 -10.67 -18.53 -0.35
C LEU A 95 -11.24 -17.15 0.01
N LEU A 96 -12.00 -17.05 1.10
CA LEU A 96 -12.52 -15.78 1.60
C LEU A 96 -11.39 -14.82 1.97
N ALA A 97 -10.35 -15.31 2.65
CA ALA A 97 -9.18 -14.51 2.99
C ALA A 97 -8.44 -14.02 1.73
N GLY A 98 -8.20 -14.90 0.76
CA GLY A 98 -7.58 -14.55 -0.52
C GLY A 98 -8.39 -13.52 -1.31
N PHE A 99 -9.71 -13.69 -1.37
CA PHE A 99 -10.61 -12.74 -2.01
C PHE A 99 -10.64 -11.39 -1.30
N GLY A 100 -10.66 -11.39 0.04
CA GLY A 100 -10.55 -10.17 0.85
C GLY A 100 -9.26 -9.40 0.55
N MET A 101 -8.12 -10.11 0.45
CA MET A 101 -6.85 -9.51 0.05
C MET A 101 -6.91 -8.94 -1.36
N LEU A 102 -7.55 -9.61 -2.32
CA LEU A 102 -7.72 -9.10 -3.68
C LEU A 102 -8.53 -7.81 -3.71
N VAL A 103 -9.71 -7.80 -3.07
CA VAL A 103 -10.57 -6.61 -3.00
C VAL A 103 -9.82 -5.46 -2.33
N TRP A 104 -9.11 -5.71 -1.24
CA TRP A 104 -8.31 -4.70 -0.55
C TRP A 104 -7.15 -4.18 -1.40
N GLY A 105 -6.43 -5.07 -2.08
CA GLY A 105 -5.34 -4.71 -2.99
C GLY A 105 -5.83 -3.83 -4.13
N ILE A 106 -6.93 -4.20 -4.77
CA ILE A 106 -7.58 -3.40 -5.82
C ILE A 106 -8.06 -2.06 -5.26
N TYR A 107 -8.76 -2.07 -4.13
CA TYR A 107 -9.23 -0.83 -3.49
C TYR A 107 -8.06 0.11 -3.17
N SER A 108 -6.93 -0.42 -2.71
CA SER A 108 -5.73 0.38 -2.40
C SER A 108 -5.13 1.07 -3.63
N LEU A 109 -5.26 0.48 -4.84
CA LEU A 109 -4.83 1.12 -6.08
C LEU A 109 -5.66 2.36 -6.43
N PHE A 110 -6.92 2.38 -6.01
CA PHE A 110 -7.87 3.47 -6.26
C PHE A 110 -8.02 4.45 -5.10
N GLN A 111 -7.32 4.23 -3.99
CA GLN A 111 -7.29 5.22 -2.91
C GLN A 111 -6.57 6.48 -3.40
N GLY A 112 -7.35 7.53 -3.62
CA GLY A 112 -6.85 8.85 -3.95
C GLY A 112 -5.76 9.28 -2.97
N GLY A 113 -4.78 10.04 -3.47
CA GLY A 113 -3.70 10.57 -2.66
C GLY A 113 -4.12 11.74 -1.77
N GLY A 114 -3.14 12.26 -1.05
CA GLY A 114 -3.26 13.45 -0.21
C GLY A 114 -2.82 14.71 -0.91
N TYR A 115 -2.76 15.79 -0.14
CA TYR A 115 -2.21 17.08 -0.56
C TYR A 115 -0.83 17.21 0.05
N PHE A 116 0.14 17.61 -0.75
CA PHE A 116 1.49 17.94 -0.32
C PHE A 116 1.73 19.43 -0.55
N VAL A 117 2.19 20.11 0.50
CA VAL A 117 2.60 21.50 0.44
C VAL A 117 4.01 21.61 0.98
N ALA A 118 4.91 22.14 0.16
CA ALA A 118 6.23 22.53 0.60
C ALA A 118 6.23 24.01 0.98
N THR A 119 6.73 24.29 2.18
CA THR A 119 7.04 25.64 2.63
C THR A 119 8.55 25.80 2.78
N SER A 120 8.99 27.02 3.09
CA SER A 120 10.41 27.29 3.33
C SER A 120 11.04 26.46 4.45
N THR A 121 10.25 25.97 5.42
CA THR A 121 10.75 25.30 6.64
C THR A 121 10.40 23.81 6.70
N ARG A 122 9.32 23.38 6.01
CA ARG A 122 8.79 22.01 6.15
C ARG A 122 7.99 21.56 4.94
N LEU A 123 7.89 20.25 4.79
CA LEU A 123 6.95 19.57 3.92
C LEU A 123 5.74 19.13 4.73
N ILE A 124 4.54 19.46 4.28
CA ILE A 124 3.29 19.11 4.95
C ILE A 124 2.47 18.19 4.05
N HIS A 125 2.03 17.06 4.60
CA HIS A 125 1.15 16.09 3.96
C HIS A 125 -0.20 16.09 4.66
N TYR A 126 -1.27 16.38 3.92
CA TYR A 126 -2.65 16.30 4.39
C TYR A 126 -3.38 15.15 3.70
N PHE A 127 -3.94 14.24 4.48
CA PHE A 127 -4.73 13.13 3.98
C PHE A 127 -5.93 12.85 4.88
N LYS A 128 -7.15 13.08 4.36
CA LYS A 128 -8.42 12.80 5.04
C LYS A 128 -8.46 13.30 6.50
N GLY A 129 -8.13 14.58 6.71
CA GLY A 129 -8.12 15.20 8.04
C GLY A 129 -6.85 14.95 8.87
N ASN A 130 -5.98 14.02 8.47
CA ASN A 130 -4.69 13.81 9.13
C ASN A 130 -3.62 14.69 8.49
N VAL A 131 -2.87 15.41 9.33
CA VAL A 131 -1.77 16.27 8.90
C VAL A 131 -0.48 15.68 9.45
N LYS A 132 0.48 15.40 8.56
CA LYS A 132 1.84 15.07 8.91
C LYS A 132 2.76 16.17 8.43
N THR A 133 3.71 16.57 9.27
CA THR A 133 4.64 17.66 8.99
C THR A 133 6.05 17.13 9.15
N TYR A 134 6.87 17.33 8.12
CA TYR A 134 8.25 16.88 8.05
C TYR A 134 9.14 18.09 7.88
N ARG A 135 10.06 18.32 8.81
CA ARG A 135 11.01 19.44 8.64
C ARG A 135 12.11 19.04 7.65
N TRP A 136 12.65 20.01 6.91
CA TRP A 136 13.64 19.71 5.87
C TRP A 136 14.92 19.06 6.41
N GLU A 137 15.27 19.31 7.67
CA GLU A 137 16.44 18.73 8.34
C GLU A 137 16.30 17.23 8.62
N GLN A 138 15.08 16.71 8.61
CA GLN A 138 14.78 15.30 8.83
C GLN A 138 15.05 14.45 7.58
N PHE A 139 15.27 15.06 6.42
CA PHE A 139 15.54 14.34 5.18
C PHE A 139 17.01 13.97 5.06
N ALA A 140 17.28 12.79 4.49
CA ALA A 140 18.63 12.29 4.27
C ALA A 140 19.29 12.89 3.01
N GLY A 141 18.52 13.55 2.14
CA GLY A 141 19.00 14.11 0.86
C GLY A 141 18.98 13.10 -0.29
N VAL A 142 18.62 11.84 -0.03
CA VAL A 142 18.35 10.84 -1.07
C VAL A 142 16.92 11.04 -1.58
N ALA A 143 16.80 11.21 -2.90
CA ALA A 143 15.53 11.36 -3.59
C ALA A 143 15.54 10.48 -4.85
N GLU A 144 14.54 9.62 -4.98
CA GLU A 144 14.33 8.79 -6.18
C GLU A 144 13.17 9.35 -7.00
N LEU A 145 13.43 9.60 -8.29
CA LEU A 145 12.44 10.16 -9.21
C LEU A 145 12.12 9.16 -10.33
N ASN A 146 10.83 8.88 -10.52
CA ASN A 146 10.30 8.19 -11.68
C ASN A 146 9.45 9.15 -12.52
N ILE A 147 10.09 9.74 -13.54
CA ILE A 147 9.48 10.74 -14.42
C ILE A 147 8.26 10.17 -15.15
N ASN A 148 8.35 8.94 -15.67
CA ASN A 148 7.29 8.32 -16.46
C ASN A 148 5.99 8.11 -15.67
N ARG A 149 6.09 7.91 -14.35
CA ARG A 149 4.93 7.69 -13.47
C ARG A 149 4.57 8.92 -12.65
N GLY A 150 5.39 9.95 -12.67
CA GLY A 150 5.27 11.11 -11.80
C GLY A 150 5.39 10.73 -10.33
N ASP A 151 6.24 9.76 -10.00
CA ASP A 151 6.45 9.28 -8.63
C ASP A 151 7.79 9.80 -8.11
N LEU A 152 7.78 10.41 -6.93
CA LEU A 152 8.94 10.91 -6.20
C LEU A 152 8.97 10.23 -4.82
N ALA A 153 10.13 9.73 -4.43
CA ALA A 153 10.38 9.16 -3.12
C ALA A 153 11.48 9.95 -2.41
N LEU A 154 11.23 10.39 -1.17
CA LEU A 154 12.18 11.15 -0.36
C LEU A 154 12.50 10.37 0.90
N GLU A 155 13.78 10.16 1.19
CA GLU A 155 14.22 9.43 2.38
C GLU A 155 14.39 10.33 3.59
N LEU A 156 13.91 9.85 4.74
CA LEU A 156 14.15 10.45 6.05
C LEU A 156 15.41 9.87 6.68
N ARG A 157 16.06 10.66 7.53
CA ARG A 157 17.16 10.24 8.41
C ARG A 157 16.70 9.28 9.51
N THR A 158 15.41 9.24 9.78
CA THR A 158 14.78 8.32 10.72
C THR A 158 14.32 7.06 10.00
N GLY A 159 14.31 5.93 10.71
CA GLY A 159 14.07 4.64 10.10
C GLY A 159 14.04 3.52 11.14
N VAL A 160 13.75 2.31 10.69
CA VAL A 160 13.68 1.13 11.55
C VAL A 160 14.99 0.34 11.44
N PRO A 161 15.67 0.06 12.56
CA PRO A 161 16.80 -0.87 12.53
C PRO A 161 16.27 -2.28 12.29
N THR A 162 16.75 -2.93 11.23
CA THR A 162 16.43 -4.33 10.94
C THR A 162 17.64 -5.21 11.21
N LYS A 163 17.43 -6.30 11.97
CA LYS A 163 18.45 -7.32 12.16
C LYS A 163 18.41 -8.29 10.99
N GLY A 164 19.52 -8.39 10.27
CA GLY A 164 19.75 -9.44 9.29
C GLY A 164 19.81 -10.82 9.97
N ARG A 165 19.58 -11.89 9.18
CA ARG A 165 19.72 -13.28 9.65
C ARG A 165 21.09 -13.58 10.25
N ASP A 166 22.12 -12.85 9.80
CA ASP A 166 23.52 -13.03 10.23
C ASP A 166 23.89 -12.14 11.44
N GLY A 167 22.92 -11.44 12.03
CA GLY A 167 23.14 -10.58 13.20
C GLY A 167 23.62 -9.16 12.88
N SER A 168 23.84 -8.82 11.61
CA SER A 168 24.11 -7.44 11.17
C SER A 168 22.87 -6.55 11.33
N SER A 169 23.06 -5.30 11.75
CA SER A 169 21.97 -4.31 11.84
C SER A 169 21.99 -3.42 10.60
N THR A 170 20.98 -3.53 9.74
CA THR A 170 20.79 -2.65 8.59
C THR A 170 19.73 -1.60 8.92
N PHE A 171 20.08 -0.33 8.73
CA PHE A 171 19.14 0.78 8.91
C PHE A 171 18.29 0.94 7.64
N ILE A 172 16.96 0.84 7.77
CA ILE A 172 16.04 1.08 6.67
C ILE A 172 15.40 2.45 6.90
N PRO A 173 15.74 3.48 6.09
CA PRO A 173 15.16 4.80 6.22
C PRO A 173 13.66 4.77 5.92
N GLU A 174 12.89 5.62 6.60
CA GLU A 174 11.49 5.85 6.27
C GLU A 174 11.41 6.68 4.97
N VAL A 175 10.50 6.30 4.06
CA VAL A 175 10.39 6.92 2.74
C VAL A 175 9.03 7.59 2.58
N ILE A 176 9.04 8.85 2.15
CA ILE A 176 7.83 9.62 1.82
C ILE A 176 7.60 9.53 0.31
N TYR A 177 6.42 9.05 -0.07
CA TYR A 177 6.02 8.92 -1.48
C TYR A 177 5.09 10.05 -1.91
N ILE A 178 5.49 10.80 -2.94
CA ILE A 178 4.67 11.77 -3.67
C ILE A 178 4.39 11.15 -5.04
N SER A 179 3.20 10.55 -5.23
CA SER A 179 2.90 9.71 -6.39
C SER A 179 1.86 10.30 -7.35
N GLY A 180 2.08 10.09 -8.65
CA GLY A 180 1.18 10.50 -9.72
C GLY A 180 0.98 12.01 -9.82
N VAL A 181 2.06 12.79 -9.77
CA VAL A 181 2.09 14.25 -9.97
C VAL A 181 2.65 14.61 -11.34
N ARG A 182 2.09 15.63 -12.01
CA ARG A 182 2.47 16.00 -13.38
C ARG A 182 3.87 16.60 -13.49
N ASN A 183 4.31 17.36 -12.48
CA ASN A 183 5.56 18.11 -12.49
C ASN A 183 6.58 17.53 -11.49
N ALA A 184 6.74 16.20 -11.49
CA ALA A 184 7.56 15.50 -10.51
C ALA A 184 9.03 15.96 -10.49
N ALA A 185 9.59 16.34 -11.65
CA ALA A 185 10.96 16.86 -11.75
C ALA A 185 11.13 18.23 -11.08
N ASP A 186 10.21 19.16 -11.28
CA ASP A 186 10.26 20.49 -10.65
C ASP A 186 10.08 20.38 -9.13
N ILE A 187 9.18 19.49 -8.69
CA ILE A 187 8.95 19.20 -7.27
C ILE A 187 10.21 18.62 -6.64
N GLU A 188 10.87 17.67 -7.30
CA GLU A 188 12.13 17.08 -6.84
C GLU A 188 13.22 18.15 -6.71
N PHE A 189 13.35 19.03 -7.71
CA PHE A 189 14.32 20.10 -7.69
C PHE A 189 14.08 21.06 -6.51
N ILE A 190 12.83 21.44 -6.26
CA ILE A 190 12.47 22.29 -5.10
C ILE A 190 12.79 21.56 -3.79
N CYS A 191 12.40 20.29 -3.66
CA CYS A 191 12.68 19.50 -2.46
C CYS A 191 14.19 19.39 -2.21
N ARG A 192 14.99 19.05 -3.22
CA ARG A 192 16.45 18.94 -3.10
C ARG A 192 17.08 20.27 -2.70
N LYS A 193 16.63 21.37 -3.32
CA LYS A 193 17.07 22.72 -2.94
C LYS A 193 16.76 23.01 -1.47
N ARG A 194 15.55 22.74 -1.00
CA ARG A 194 15.15 22.98 0.40
C ARG A 194 15.88 22.09 1.39
N ILE A 195 16.11 20.84 1.06
CA ILE A 195 16.91 19.94 1.88
C ILE A 195 18.33 20.51 2.00
N ASN A 196 18.97 20.89 0.90
CA ASN A 196 20.33 21.44 0.94
C ASN A 196 20.44 22.77 1.68
N GLU A 197 19.45 23.66 1.55
CA GLU A 197 19.43 24.95 2.25
C GLU A 197 19.28 24.79 3.78
N ASN A 198 18.58 23.75 4.24
CA ASN A 198 18.29 23.54 5.65
C ASN A 198 19.15 22.44 6.29
N ASN A 199 19.91 21.67 5.51
CA ASN A 199 20.78 20.63 6.05
C ASN A 199 22.13 21.25 6.47
N PRO A 200 22.49 21.25 7.76
CA PRO A 200 23.83 21.67 8.15
C PRO A 200 24.86 20.73 7.52
N PRO A 201 26.03 21.23 7.06
CA PRO A 201 27.13 20.36 6.66
C PRO A 201 27.43 19.42 7.83
N LEU A 202 27.56 18.13 7.53
CA LEU A 202 28.04 17.14 8.51
C LEU A 202 29.34 17.71 9.08
N ALA A 203 29.37 17.97 10.39
CA ALA A 203 30.60 18.29 11.06
C ALA A 203 31.53 17.10 10.85
N ASP A 204 32.58 17.29 10.05
CA ASP A 204 33.70 16.37 9.94
C ASP A 204 34.23 16.12 11.37
N ASN A 205 34.05 14.88 11.85
CA ASN A 205 34.72 14.35 13.03
C ASN A 205 35.63 13.21 12.58
#